data_AF-A0A847XJF5-F1
#
_entry.id   AF-A0A847XJF5-F1
#
_cell.length_a   1.000
_cell.length_b   1.000
_cell.length_c   1.000
_cell.angle_alpha   90.00
_cell.angle_beta   90.00
_cell.angle_gamma   90.00
#
_symmetry.space_group_name_H-M   'P 1'
#
loop_
_entity.id
_entity.type
_entity.pdbx_description
1 polymer ?
#
loop_
_entity_poly.entity_id
_entity_poly.type
_entity_poly.pdbx_seq_one_letter_code
_entity_poly.pdbx_strand_id
1 'polypeptide(L)'
;GIFVVIAIVNKKTGKVQTSPDIISRGFVYLKESQELLKETRKRVIDVIEEATGSGRIVNWTYMKDKVRDDIGEFLFLKTQRRPMVLPVIIEV
;
A
#
# COMPACT_ATOMS: atom_id res chain seq x y z
N GLY A 1 6.89 8.05 -13.21
CA GLY A 1 7.02 6.63 -12.80
C GLY A 1 5.75 6.16 -12.16
N ILE A 2 5.51 4.85 -12.18
CA ILE A 2 4.35 4.21 -11.54
C ILE A 2 4.82 3.37 -10.35
N PHE A 3 3.95 3.25 -9.35
CA PHE A 3 4.17 2.47 -8.15
C PHE A 3 2.87 1.75 -7.78
N VAL A 4 2.78 0.47 -8.14
CA VAL A 4 1.60 -0.35 -7.91
C VAL A 4 1.79 -1.14 -6.62
N VAL A 5 0.79 -1.10 -5.74
CA VAL A 5 0.74 -1.84 -4.48
C VAL A 5 -0.40 -2.83 -4.56
N ILE A 6 -0.11 -4.11 -4.39
CA ILE A 6 -1.11 -5.20 -4.44
C ILE A 6 -1.18 -5.83 -3.06
N ALA A 7 -2.37 -5.84 -2.46
CA ALA A 7 -2.59 -6.48 -1.16
C ALA A 7 -3.80 -7.42 -1.20
N ILE A 8 -3.66 -8.57 -0.54
CA ILE A 8 -4.74 -9.54 -0.35
C ILE A 8 -5.28 -9.37 1.07
N VAL A 9 -6.57 -9.05 1.18
CA VAL A 9 -7.23 -8.73 2.46
C VAL A 9 -8.35 -9.72 2.71
N ASN A 10 -8.36 -10.30 3.91
CA ASN A 10 -9.47 -11.12 4.35
C ASN A 10 -10.66 -10.20 4.70
N LYS A 11 -11.77 -10.33 3.97
CA LYS A 11 -12.93 -9.43 4.13
C LYS A 11 -13.65 -9.57 5.48
N LYS A 12 -13.49 -10.72 6.16
CA LYS A 12 -14.12 -10.98 7.46
C LYS A 12 -13.33 -10.39 8.61
N THR A 13 -12.00 -10.48 8.55
CA THR A 13 -11.12 -10.03 9.63
C THR A 13 -10.50 -8.66 9.40
N GLY A 14 -10.54 -8.14 8.17
CA GLY A 14 -9.86 -6.91 7.78
C GLY A 14 -8.35 -7.02 7.65
N LYS A 15 -7.79 -8.21 7.92
CA LYS A 15 -6.34 -8.41 7.98
C LYS A 15 -5.73 -8.66 6.60
N VAL A 16 -4.53 -8.17 6.42
CA VAL A 16 -3.71 -8.47 5.24
C VAL A 16 -3.18 -9.91 5.38
N GLN A 17 -3.45 -10.77 4.39
CA GLN A 17 -3.08 -12.18 4.49
C GLN A 17 -1.61 -12.46 4.19
N THR A 18 -1.05 -11.72 3.23
CA THR A 18 0.31 -11.90 2.76
C THR A 18 1.00 -10.56 2.60
N SER A 19 2.34 -10.57 2.64
CA SER A 19 3.13 -9.36 2.38
C SER A 19 2.71 -8.71 1.06
N PRO A 20 2.43 -7.40 1.02
CA PRO A 20 2.02 -6.74 -0.22
C PRO A 20 3.08 -6.84 -1.32
N ASP A 21 2.62 -7.08 -2.54
CA ASP A 21 3.47 -7.06 -3.73
C ASP A 21 3.59 -5.63 -4.26
N ILE A 22 4.79 -5.27 -4.71
CA ILE A 22 5.09 -3.92 -5.20
C ILE A 22 5.71 -4.01 -6.58
N ILE A 23 5.12 -3.28 -7.53
CA ILE A 23 5.65 -3.13 -8.89
C ILE A 23 5.98 -1.67 -9.10
N SER A 24 7.24 -1.38 -9.43
CA SER A 24 7.71 -0.03 -9.76
C SER A 24 8.22 0.00 -11.20
N ARG A 25 7.81 1.01 -11.98
CA ARG A 25 8.41 1.30 -13.30
C ARG A 25 8.69 2.79 -13.45
N GLY A 26 9.91 3.13 -13.87
CA GLY A 26 10.35 4.53 -14.05
C GLY A 26 10.31 5.36 -12.76
N PHE A 27 10.37 4.73 -11.59
CA PHE A 27 10.45 5.38 -10.28
C PHE A 27 11.66 4.86 -9.50
N VAL A 28 11.58 3.66 -8.92
CA VAL A 28 12.69 3.00 -8.21
C VAL A 28 13.03 1.65 -8.84
N TYR A 29 14.32 1.28 -8.81
CA TYR A 29 14.77 -0.04 -9.21
C TYR A 29 14.75 -0.97 -7.99
N LEU A 30 13.97 -2.05 -8.06
CA LEU A 30 13.63 -2.87 -6.89
C LEU A 30 14.87 -3.44 -6.18
N LYS A 31 15.93 -3.79 -6.92
CA LYS A 31 17.16 -4.36 -6.34
C LYS A 31 17.91 -3.38 -5.44
N GLU A 32 17.85 -2.09 -5.74
CA GLU A 32 18.58 -1.03 -5.02
C GLU A 32 17.75 -0.38 -3.90
N SER A 33 16.43 -0.64 -3.86
CA SER A 33 15.50 0.02 -2.94
C SER A 33 14.86 -0.95 -1.94
N GLN A 34 15.58 -1.99 -1.53
CA GLN A 34 15.04 -3.04 -0.64
C GLN A 34 14.46 -2.49 0.67
N GLU A 35 15.14 -1.54 1.31
CA GLU A 35 14.69 -0.93 2.56
C GLU A 35 13.40 -0.11 2.34
N LEU A 36 13.38 0.76 1.33
CA LEU A 36 12.19 1.54 0.96
C LEU A 36 10.98 0.63 0.72
N LEU A 37 11.17 -0.47 -0.01
CA LEU A 37 10.11 -1.44 -0.28
C LEU A 37 9.65 -2.17 0.97
N LYS A 38 10.57 -2.52 1.88
CA LYS A 38 10.23 -3.14 3.17
C LYS A 38 9.40 -2.20 4.04
N GLU A 39 9.82 -0.95 4.17
CA GLU A 39 9.07 0.08 4.90
C GLU A 39 7.69 0.32 4.26
N THR A 40 7.64 0.40 2.93
CA THR A 40 6.37 0.57 2.20
C THR A 40 5.41 -0.58 2.51
N ARG A 41 5.86 -1.84 2.44
CA ARG A 41 5.00 -3.00 2.74
C ARG A 41 4.44 -2.95 4.15
N LYS A 42 5.28 -2.64 5.14
CA LYS A 42 4.84 -2.49 6.53
C LYS A 42 3.76 -1.42 6.63
N ARG A 43 4.00 -0.25 6.04
CA ARG A 43 3.08 0.88 6.10
C ARG A 43 1.74 0.60 5.40
N VAL A 44 1.74 -0.11 4.28
CA VAL A 44 0.51 -0.57 3.61
C VAL A 44 -0.31 -1.47 4.54
N ILE A 45 0.33 -2.41 5.24
CA ILE A 45 -0.34 -3.29 6.20
C ILE A 45 -0.97 -2.46 7.32
N ASP A 46 -0.19 -1.56 7.93
CA ASP A 46 -0.65 -0.72 9.04
C ASP A 46 -1.87 0.13 8.62
N VAL A 47 -1.83 0.76 7.44
CA VAL A 47 -2.94 1.58 6.91
C VAL A 47 -4.21 0.76 6.66
N ILE A 48 -4.07 -0.45 6.11
CA ILE A 48 -5.22 -1.33 5.83
C ILE A 48 -5.85 -1.83 7.14
N GLU A 49 -5.02 -2.28 8.09
CA GLU A 49 -5.52 -2.83 9.36
C GLU A 49 -6.12 -1.75 10.26
N GLU A 50 -5.57 -0.53 10.25
CA GLU A 50 -6.17 0.61 10.94
C GLU A 50 -7.52 1.01 10.33
N ALA A 51 -7.63 0.98 9.00
CA ALA A 51 -8.89 1.32 8.30
C ALA A 51 -9.99 0.26 8.55
N THR A 52 -9.62 -1.00 8.77
CA THR A 52 -10.57 -2.12 8.94
C THR A 52 -10.87 -2.47 10.40
N GLY A 53 -10.02 -2.10 11.35
CA GLY A 53 -10.14 -2.45 12.77
C GLY A 53 -11.31 -1.80 13.54
N SER A 54 -12.07 -0.90 12.93
CA SER A 54 -13.15 -0.15 13.61
C SER A 54 -14.50 -0.88 13.74
N GLY A 55 -14.58 -2.16 13.33
CA GLY A 55 -15.83 -2.95 13.39
C GLY A 55 -16.95 -2.47 12.46
N ARG A 56 -16.63 -1.54 11.56
CA ARG A 56 -17.54 -1.00 10.55
C ARG A 56 -17.42 -1.78 9.24
N ILE A 57 -18.45 -1.68 8.40
CA ILE A 57 -18.40 -2.16 7.02
C ILE A 57 -17.18 -1.54 6.34
N VAL A 58 -16.30 -2.39 5.79
CA VAL A 58 -15.09 -1.94 5.12
C VAL A 58 -15.46 -1.18 3.85
N ASN A 59 -15.13 0.11 3.80
CA ASN A 59 -15.25 0.90 2.58
C ASN A 59 -13.94 0.77 1.77
N TRP A 60 -13.95 -0.13 0.79
CA TRP A 60 -12.78 -0.42 -0.04
C TRP A 60 -12.31 0.75 -0.89
N THR A 61 -13.22 1.63 -1.32
CA THR A 61 -12.86 2.85 -2.06
C THR A 61 -12.05 3.78 -1.17
N TYR A 62 -12.58 4.06 0.03
CA TYR A 62 -11.88 4.87 1.02
C TYR A 62 -10.52 4.27 1.42
N MET A 63 -10.46 2.95 1.57
CA MET A 63 -9.21 2.26 1.90
C MET A 63 -8.17 2.39 0.78
N LYS A 64 -8.58 2.23 -0.48
CA LYS A 64 -7.70 2.45 -1.64
C LYS A 64 -7.18 3.89 -1.66
N ASP A 65 -8.05 4.87 -1.42
CA ASP A 65 -7.64 6.28 -1.36
C ASP A 65 -6.64 6.53 -0.21
N LYS A 66 -6.91 5.99 1.00
CA LYS A 66 -6.01 6.13 2.16
C LYS A 66 -4.63 5.52 1.88
N VAL A 67 -4.57 4.33 1.26
CA VAL A 67 -3.30 3.71 0.85
C VAL A 67 -2.59 4.54 -0.21
N ARG A 68 -3.31 5.05 -1.22
CA ARG A 68 -2.70 5.89 -2.26
C ARG A 68 -2.04 7.13 -1.65
N ASP A 69 -2.77 7.83 -0.79
CA ASP A 69 -2.35 9.13 -0.29
C ASP A 69 -1.20 8.99 0.73
N ASP A 70 -1.31 8.04 1.67
CA ASP A 70 -0.26 7.79 2.68
C ASP A 70 1.05 7.28 2.05
N ILE A 71 0.96 6.33 1.11
CA ILE A 71 2.15 5.84 0.41
C ILE A 71 2.73 6.91 -0.53
N GLY A 72 1.88 7.72 -1.17
CA GLY A 72 2.32 8.85 -1.98
C GLY A 72 3.13 9.86 -1.18
N GLU A 73 2.67 10.20 0.02
CA GLU A 73 3.38 11.10 0.95
C GLU A 73 4.70 10.47 1.43
N PHE A 74 4.66 9.22 1.89
CA PHE A 74 5.84 8.49 2.36
C PHE A 74 6.94 8.44 1.29
N LEU A 75 6.58 8.09 0.05
CA LEU A 75 7.54 8.02 -1.06
C LEU A 75 8.12 9.40 -1.38
N PHE A 76 7.31 10.46 -1.32
CA PHE A 76 7.81 11.82 -1.52
C PHE A 76 8.80 12.22 -0.42
N LEU A 77 8.47 11.98 0.86
CA LEU A 77 9.36 12.33 1.97
C LEU A 77 10.71 11.61 1.87
N LYS A 78 10.70 10.33 1.50
CA LYS A 78 11.93 9.51 1.40
C LYS A 78 12.75 9.77 0.14
N THR A 79 12.12 10.14 -0.98
CA THR A 79 12.78 10.15 -2.30
C THR A 79 12.74 11.49 -3.03
N GLN A 80 11.99 12.46 -2.52
CA GLN A 80 11.70 13.76 -3.15
C GLN A 80 11.09 13.63 -4.55
N ARG A 81 10.39 12.52 -4.82
CA ARG A 81 9.76 12.21 -6.11
C ARG A 81 8.33 11.73 -5.88
N ARG A 82 7.41 12.09 -6.78
CA ARG A 82 5.98 11.76 -6.70
C ARG A 82 5.57 10.82 -7.83
N PRO A 83 5.68 9.48 -7.66
CA PRO A 83 5.14 8.54 -8.62
C PRO A 83 3.61 8.50 -8.55
N MET A 84 2.97 8.02 -9.61
CA MET A 84 1.57 7.62 -9.55
C MET A 84 1.46 6.34 -8.71
N VAL A 85 0.74 6.41 -7.58
CA VAL A 85 0.49 5.27 -6.71
C VAL A 85 -0.85 4.63 -7.08
N LEU A 86 -0.84 3.33 -7.41
CA LEU A 86 -2.03 2.57 -7.74
C LEU A 86 -2.23 1.40 -6.76
N PRO A 87 -3.15 1.51 -5.80
CA PRO A 87 -3.48 0.41 -4.91
C PRO A 87 -4.48 -0.56 -5.55
N VAL A 88 -4.14 -1.84 -5.52
CA VAL A 88 -4.98 -2.97 -5.94
C VAL A 88 -5.23 -3.83 -4.71
N ILE A 89 -6.49 -3.90 -4.29
CA ILE A 89 -6.92 -4.68 -3.13
C ILE A 89 -7.74 -5.84 -3.64
N ILE A 90 -7.32 -7.05 -3.28
CA ILE A 90 -8.00 -8.30 -3.60
C ILE A 90 -8.64 -8.82 -2.31
N GLU A 91 -9.95 -8.98 -2.33
CA GLU A 91 -10.71 -9.46 -1.18
C GLU A 91 -10.92 -10.97 -1.27
N VAL A 92 -10.66 -11.67 -0.16
CA VAL A 92 -10.87 -13.12 -0.02
C VAL A 92 -11.79 -13.42 1.16
#